data_AF-A0A946E1U4-F1
#
_entry.id   AF-A0A946E1U4-F1
#
_cell.length_a   1.000
_cell.length_b   1.000
_cell.length_c   1.000
_cell.angle_alpha   90.00
_cell.angle_beta   90.00
_cell.angle_gamma   90.00
#
_symmetry.space_group_name_H-M   'P 1'
#
loop_
_entity.id
_entity.type
_entity.pdbx_description
1 polymer ?
#
loop_
_entity_poly.entity_id
_entity_poly.type
_entity_poly.pdbx_seq_one_letter_code
_entity_poly.pdbx_strand_id
1 'polypeptide(L)'
;MQFGIGQPNLRTEDPRLVRGMGRYADDVNLVGQLYGVALRSPHAYAEVKDIDSSAARAAPGVRLVLTAADLAADGVGPMPERALLDNRDGTRMLEIPHPVLVGDRVRHVGDPVAFVVAETAAQARDAAELI
;
A
#
# COMPACT_ATOMS: atom_id res chain seq x y z
N MET A 1 1.65 -40.75 20.14
CA MET A 1 1.85 -39.32 19.78
C MET A 1 2.49 -38.65 21.00
N GLN A 2 3.63 -37.98 20.84
CA GLN A 2 4.50 -37.58 21.97
C GLN A 2 4.09 -36.23 22.62
N PHE A 3 3.12 -35.50 22.05
CA PHE A 3 2.66 -34.20 22.55
C PHE A 3 1.13 -34.09 22.46
N GLY A 4 0.49 -33.55 23.51
CA GLY A 4 -0.97 -33.42 23.62
C GLY A 4 -1.45 -32.06 24.12
N ILE A 5 -2.79 -31.87 24.18
CA ILE A 5 -3.44 -30.66 24.67
C ILE A 5 -3.11 -30.45 26.16
N GLY A 6 -2.78 -29.21 26.55
CA GLY A 6 -2.53 -28.82 27.94
C GLY A 6 -1.07 -28.93 28.41
N GLN A 7 -0.15 -29.33 27.53
CA GLN A 7 1.29 -29.40 27.86
C GLN A 7 2.05 -28.15 27.38
N PRO A 8 3.07 -27.67 28.13
CA PRO A 8 3.88 -26.50 27.77
C PRO A 8 4.96 -26.87 26.74
N ASN A 9 4.54 -27.28 25.55
CA ASN A 9 5.47 -27.66 24.49
C ASN A 9 6.19 -26.44 23.91
N LEU A 10 7.47 -26.61 23.58
CA LEU A 10 8.22 -25.59 22.85
C LEU A 10 7.65 -25.42 21.43
N ARG A 11 7.73 -24.20 20.89
CA ARG A 11 7.18 -23.91 19.57
C ARG A 11 8.07 -24.50 18.47
N THR A 12 7.44 -25.03 17.44
CA THR A 12 8.14 -25.62 16.29
C THR A 12 8.84 -24.60 15.40
N GLU A 13 8.40 -23.34 15.47
CA GLU A 13 8.84 -22.23 14.65
C GLU A 13 10.09 -21.54 15.23
N ASP A 14 10.34 -21.70 16.54
CA ASP A 14 11.44 -21.04 17.24
C ASP A 14 12.80 -21.27 16.58
N PRO A 15 13.20 -22.51 16.19
CA PRO A 15 14.52 -22.75 15.62
C PRO A 15 14.84 -21.91 14.38
N ARG A 16 13.85 -21.60 13.52
CA ARG A 16 14.07 -20.75 12.35
C ARG A 16 14.01 -19.26 12.71
N LEU A 17 13.09 -18.87 13.60
CA LEU A 17 12.86 -17.47 13.93
C LEU A 17 14.01 -16.87 14.75
N VAL A 18 14.52 -17.60 15.74
CA VAL A 18 15.59 -17.09 16.64
C VAL A 18 16.98 -17.08 16.00
N ARG A 19 17.11 -17.59 14.77
CA ARG A 19 18.37 -17.68 14.02
C ARG A 19 18.39 -16.76 12.79
N GLY A 20 17.40 -15.87 12.63
CA GLY A 20 17.27 -15.05 11.43
C GLY A 20 16.97 -15.85 10.16
N MET A 21 16.47 -17.09 10.31
CA MET A 21 16.03 -17.94 9.19
C MET A 21 14.51 -17.87 8.97
N GLY A 22 13.86 -16.84 9.55
CA GLY A 22 12.52 -16.45 9.15
C GLY A 22 12.51 -16.02 7.68
N ARG A 23 11.35 -16.10 7.04
CA ARG A 23 11.13 -15.53 5.70
C ARG A 23 9.85 -14.71 5.76
N TYR A 24 10.02 -13.41 5.66
CA TYR A 24 8.98 -12.39 5.59
C TYR A 24 8.91 -11.82 4.17
N ALA A 25 7.91 -10.99 3.89
CA ALA A 25 7.69 -10.45 2.56
C ALA A 25 8.92 -9.68 2.01
N ASP A 26 9.59 -8.90 2.87
CA ASP A 26 10.74 -8.07 2.49
C ASP A 26 12.07 -8.86 2.40
N ASP A 27 12.08 -10.13 2.83
CA ASP A 27 13.24 -11.02 2.64
C ASP A 27 13.29 -11.62 1.22
N VAL A 28 12.22 -11.44 0.44
CA VAL A 28 12.13 -11.93 -0.93
C VAL A 28 12.85 -10.95 -1.86
N ASN A 29 13.79 -11.48 -2.64
CA ASN A 29 14.48 -10.73 -3.68
C ASN A 29 14.52 -11.56 -4.97
N LEU A 30 13.81 -11.10 -5.99
CA LEU A 30 13.72 -11.74 -7.30
C LEU A 30 14.55 -10.97 -8.34
N VAL A 31 15.06 -11.68 -9.34
CA VAL A 31 15.73 -11.04 -10.48
C VAL A 31 14.76 -10.11 -11.19
N GLY A 32 15.13 -8.83 -11.31
CA GLY A 32 14.29 -7.80 -11.93
C GLY A 32 13.16 -7.27 -11.05
N GLN A 33 13.17 -7.56 -9.74
CA GLN A 33 12.23 -6.97 -8.78
C GLN A 33 12.34 -5.44 -8.80
N LEU A 34 11.18 -4.77 -8.82
CA LEU A 34 11.06 -3.33 -8.68
C LEU A 34 10.52 -2.97 -7.29
N TYR A 35 10.66 -1.71 -6.91
CA TYR A 35 10.29 -1.19 -5.61
C TYR A 35 9.25 -0.09 -5.77
N GLY A 36 8.15 -0.22 -5.02
CA GLY A 36 7.04 0.73 -5.03
C GLY A 36 7.03 1.62 -3.79
N VAL A 37 6.71 2.90 -3.95
CA VAL A 37 6.52 3.88 -2.88
C VAL A 37 5.24 4.66 -3.13
N ALA A 38 4.38 4.77 -2.11
CA ALA A 38 3.22 5.64 -2.16
C ALA A 38 3.59 7.03 -1.63
N LEU A 39 3.37 8.06 -2.44
CA LEU A 39 3.36 9.44 -1.98
C LEU A 39 2.06 9.68 -1.21
N ARG A 40 2.17 10.30 -0.03
CA ARG A 40 1.06 10.45 0.90
C ARG A 40 0.81 11.91 1.24
N SER A 41 -0.46 12.24 1.44
CA SER A 41 -0.90 13.57 1.85
C SER A 41 -0.28 14.00 3.19
N PRO A 42 0.34 15.19 3.26
CA PRO A 42 0.72 15.80 4.53
C PRO A 42 -0.46 16.52 5.20
N HIS A 43 -1.59 16.68 4.51
CA HIS A 43 -2.77 17.41 4.99
C HIS A 43 -3.83 16.48 5.56
N ALA A 44 -4.44 16.89 6.67
CA ALA A 44 -5.54 16.14 7.28
C ALA A 44 -6.82 16.20 6.46
N TYR A 45 -7.06 17.29 5.74
CA TYR A 45 -8.21 17.44 4.85
C TYR A 45 -7.94 18.54 3.83
N ALA A 46 -7.92 18.23 2.54
CA ALA A 46 -7.62 19.20 1.48
C ALA A 46 -8.14 18.75 0.12
N GLU A 47 -8.52 19.70 -0.73
CA GLU A 47 -8.80 19.41 -2.14
C GLU A 47 -7.50 19.21 -2.92
N VAL A 48 -7.45 18.17 -3.74
CA VAL A 48 -6.34 17.91 -4.66
C VAL A 48 -6.62 18.68 -5.93
N LYS A 49 -5.93 19.80 -6.13
CA LYS A 49 -6.12 20.62 -7.34
C LYS A 49 -5.42 20.03 -8.56
N ASP A 50 -4.21 19.53 -8.35
CA ASP A 50 -3.36 18.97 -9.39
C ASP A 50 -2.29 18.04 -8.78
N ILE A 51 -1.80 17.09 -9.58
CA ILE A 51 -0.67 16.21 -9.23
C ILE A 51 0.26 16.17 -10.46
N ASP A 52 1.33 16.96 -10.44
CA ASP A 52 2.34 16.93 -11.49
C ASP A 52 3.36 15.83 -11.23
N SER A 53 3.31 14.76 -12.03
CA SER A 53 4.23 13.64 -11.95
C SER A 53 5.30 13.63 -13.04
N SER A 54 5.43 14.71 -13.82
CA SER A 54 6.30 14.76 -15.00
C SER A 54 7.78 14.56 -14.66
N ALA A 55 8.29 15.25 -13.64
CA ALA A 55 9.68 15.12 -13.18
C ALA A 55 9.97 13.72 -12.62
N ALA A 56 9.06 13.17 -11.81
CA ALA A 56 9.18 11.83 -11.27
C ALA A 56 9.22 10.76 -12.37
N ARG A 57 8.37 10.88 -13.40
CA ARG A 57 8.36 9.94 -14.54
C ARG A 57 9.67 9.96 -15.35
N ALA A 58 10.37 11.09 -15.36
CA ALA A 58 11.66 11.24 -16.04
C ALA A 58 12.87 10.86 -15.18
N ALA A 59 12.67 10.57 -13.88
CA ALA A 59 13.77 10.31 -12.96
C ALA A 59 14.47 8.97 -13.24
N PRO A 60 15.79 8.86 -12.98
CA PRO A 60 16.55 7.64 -13.24
C PRO A 60 15.99 6.41 -12.53
N GLY A 61 15.82 5.31 -13.28
CA GLY A 61 15.36 4.03 -12.76
C GLY A 61 13.85 3.96 -12.49
N VAL A 62 13.09 5.05 -12.68
CA VAL A 62 11.63 5.02 -12.58
C VAL A 62 11.04 4.25 -13.76
N ARG A 63 10.13 3.34 -13.47
CA ARG A 63 9.46 2.47 -14.45
C ARG A 63 7.97 2.76 -14.56
N LEU A 64 7.37 3.33 -13.51
CA LEU A 64 5.95 3.67 -13.48
C LEU A 64 5.70 4.76 -12.43
N VAL A 65 4.80 5.69 -12.75
CA VAL A 65 4.13 6.55 -11.77
C VAL A 65 2.64 6.47 -12.03
N LEU A 66 1.86 6.21 -10.99
CA LEU A 66 0.40 6.12 -11.03
C LEU A 66 -0.21 7.23 -10.18
N THR A 67 -1.27 7.81 -10.71
CA THR A 67 -2.19 8.73 -10.05
C THR A 67 -3.61 8.16 -10.09
N ALA A 68 -4.57 8.80 -9.42
CA ALA A 68 -5.97 8.40 -9.52
C ALA A 68 -6.50 8.42 -10.97
N ALA A 69 -5.99 9.31 -11.82
CA ALA A 69 -6.37 9.38 -13.23
C ALA A 69 -5.89 8.15 -14.03
N ASP A 70 -4.67 7.68 -13.76
CA ASP A 70 -4.14 6.46 -14.39
C ASP A 70 -5.00 5.24 -14.01
N LEU A 71 -5.35 5.11 -12.73
CA LEU A 71 -6.22 4.03 -12.26
C LEU A 71 -7.61 4.07 -12.89
N ALA A 72 -8.21 5.26 -13.02
CA ALA A 72 -9.50 5.43 -13.67
C ALA A 72 -9.45 5.06 -15.16
N ALA A 73 -8.36 5.43 -15.86
CA ALA A 73 -8.15 5.10 -17.27
C ALA A 73 -8.02 3.57 -17.48
N ASP A 74 -7.39 2.87 -16.53
CA ASP A 74 -7.26 1.41 -16.54
C ASP A 74 -8.52 0.68 -16.02
N GLY A 75 -9.58 1.40 -15.65
CA GLY A 75 -10.82 0.82 -15.12
C GLY A 75 -10.68 0.23 -13.71
N VAL A 76 -9.65 0.64 -12.97
CA VAL A 76 -9.42 0.21 -11.58
C VAL A 76 -10.30 1.05 -10.65
N GLY A 77 -11.36 0.41 -10.14
CA GLY A 77 -12.27 1.02 -9.17
C GLY A 77 -11.70 1.11 -7.75
N PRO A 78 -12.48 1.68 -6.81
CA PRO A 78 -12.14 1.71 -5.40
C PRO A 78 -12.04 0.28 -4.82
N MET A 79 -11.35 0.15 -3.70
CA MET A 79 -11.28 -1.11 -2.96
C MET A 79 -12.70 -1.50 -2.51
N PRO A 80 -13.16 -2.74 -2.80
CA PRO A 80 -14.49 -3.16 -2.41
C PRO A 80 -14.57 -3.38 -0.89
N GLU A 81 -15.65 -2.91 -0.28
CA GLU A 81 -15.93 -3.16 1.12
C GLU A 81 -16.54 -4.55 1.29
N ARG A 82 -15.78 -5.49 1.87
CA ARG A 82 -16.15 -6.92 1.94
C ARG A 82 -16.95 -7.33 3.18
N ALA A 83 -17.16 -6.40 4.12
CA ALA A 83 -17.79 -6.68 5.42
C ALA A 83 -18.93 -5.69 5.71
N LEU A 84 -19.86 -5.54 4.77
CA LEU A 84 -21.04 -4.72 4.98
C LEU A 84 -21.97 -5.38 6.01
N LEU A 85 -22.10 -4.73 7.17
CA LEU A 85 -22.91 -5.17 8.30
C LEU A 85 -24.16 -4.28 8.46
N ASP A 86 -25.14 -4.78 9.21
CA ASP A 86 -26.26 -3.96 9.64
C ASP A 86 -25.91 -3.30 10.97
N ASN A 87 -26.26 -2.02 11.10
CA ASN A 87 -26.14 -1.27 12.32
C ASN A 87 -27.11 -1.81 13.38
N ARG A 88 -26.86 -1.47 14.64
CA ARG A 88 -27.72 -1.90 15.78
C ARG A 88 -29.19 -1.46 15.63
N ASP A 89 -29.44 -0.36 14.92
CA ASP A 89 -30.78 0.17 14.65
C ASP A 89 -31.47 -0.47 13.43
N GLY A 90 -30.83 -1.45 12.78
CA GLY A 90 -31.33 -2.13 11.60
C GLY A 90 -31.07 -1.39 10.28
N THR A 91 -30.41 -0.23 10.30
CA THR A 91 -29.96 0.44 9.06
C THR A 91 -28.73 -0.25 8.49
N ARG A 92 -28.52 -0.14 7.16
CA ARG A 92 -27.31 -0.67 6.53
C ARG A 92 -26.11 0.23 6.88
N MET A 93 -24.94 -0.38 7.13
CA MET A 93 -23.69 0.38 7.22
C MET A 93 -23.51 1.24 5.96
N LEU A 94 -23.05 2.47 6.15
CA LEU A 94 -22.76 3.38 5.06
C LEU A 94 -21.55 2.84 4.29
N GLU A 95 -21.77 2.42 3.04
CA GLU A 95 -20.70 2.06 2.13
C GLU A 95 -20.05 3.34 1.60
N ILE A 96 -18.77 3.52 1.93
CA ILE A 96 -17.99 4.68 1.49
C ILE A 96 -16.93 4.18 0.50
N PRO A 97 -16.81 4.79 -0.70
CA PRO A 97 -15.74 4.43 -1.61
C PRO A 97 -14.36 4.62 -0.98
N HIS A 98 -13.52 3.58 -1.05
CA HIS A 98 -12.13 3.61 -0.62
C HIS A 98 -11.20 3.64 -1.84
N PRO A 99 -10.89 4.84 -2.39
CA PRO A 99 -10.01 4.94 -3.55
C PRO A 99 -8.61 4.40 -3.23
N VAL A 100 -7.99 3.72 -4.19
CA VAL A 100 -6.61 3.20 -4.06
C VAL A 100 -5.60 4.35 -4.05
N LEU A 101 -5.82 5.36 -4.90
CA LEU A 101 -5.13 6.64 -4.93
C LEU A 101 -6.17 7.76 -4.97
N VAL A 102 -5.99 8.79 -4.15
CA VAL A 102 -6.89 9.92 -4.00
C VAL A 102 -6.58 10.97 -5.07
N GLY A 103 -7.60 11.34 -5.87
CA GLY A 103 -7.48 12.36 -6.92
C GLY A 103 -8.39 13.58 -6.74
N ASP A 104 -9.36 13.52 -5.82
CA ASP A 104 -10.33 14.59 -5.59
C ASP A 104 -9.99 15.39 -4.32
N ARG A 105 -9.92 14.69 -3.18
CA ARG A 105 -9.85 15.27 -1.86
C ARG A 105 -9.28 14.29 -0.87
N VAL A 106 -8.21 14.68 -0.21
CA VAL A 106 -7.65 13.93 0.93
C VAL A 106 -8.52 14.19 2.16
N ARG A 107 -8.77 13.13 2.93
CA ARG A 107 -9.66 13.06 4.08
C ARG A 107 -8.91 12.75 5.38
N HIS A 108 -7.63 12.36 5.29
CA HIS A 108 -6.72 12.28 6.43
C HIS A 108 -5.24 12.43 6.01
N VAL A 109 -4.38 12.71 7.00
CA VAL A 109 -2.92 12.62 6.83
C VAL A 109 -2.57 11.19 6.46
N GLY A 110 -1.73 11.00 5.45
CA GLY A 110 -1.34 9.68 5.00
C GLY A 110 -2.16 9.13 3.83
N ASP A 111 -3.21 9.82 3.38
CA ASP A 111 -3.96 9.42 2.18
C ASP A 111 -3.01 9.29 0.98
N PRO A 112 -3.01 8.16 0.26
CA PRO A 112 -2.11 7.96 -0.87
C PRO A 112 -2.60 8.74 -2.08
N VAL A 113 -1.75 9.57 -2.68
CA VAL A 113 -2.12 10.45 -3.83
C VAL A 113 -1.43 10.02 -5.12
N ALA A 114 -0.25 9.41 -5.02
CA ALA A 114 0.47 8.82 -6.15
C ALA A 114 1.25 7.57 -5.72
N PHE A 115 1.60 6.72 -6.69
CA PHE A 115 2.44 5.55 -6.47
C PHE A 115 3.57 5.49 -7.50
N VAL A 116 4.81 5.44 -7.03
CA VAL A 116 6.02 5.41 -7.85
C VAL A 116 6.64 4.03 -7.79
N VAL A 117 7.04 3.48 -8.94
CA VAL A 117 7.76 2.20 -9.04
C VAL A 117 9.11 2.44 -9.73
N ALA A 118 10.20 1.98 -9.10
CA ALA A 118 11.56 2.13 -9.63
C ALA A 118 12.41 0.87 -9.44
N GLU A 119 13.59 0.85 -10.05
CA GLU A 119 14.55 -0.26 -9.97
C GLU A 119 15.14 -0.47 -8.57
N THR A 120 15.20 0.58 -7.76
CA THR A 120 15.66 0.50 -6.37
C THR A 120 14.71 1.24 -5.43
N ALA A 121 14.68 0.81 -4.17
CA ALA A 121 13.88 1.48 -3.14
C ALA A 121 14.32 2.94 -2.90
N ALA A 122 15.60 3.28 -3.12
CA ALA A 122 16.08 4.65 -3.01
C ALA A 122 15.52 5.51 -4.16
N GLN A 123 15.67 5.06 -5.41
CA GLN A 123 15.13 5.77 -6.58
C GLN A 123 13.61 6.00 -6.48
N ALA A 124 12.85 5.00 -5.98
CA ALA A 124 11.41 5.15 -5.82
C ALA A 124 11.04 6.24 -4.79
N ARG A 125 11.81 6.37 -3.70
CA ARG A 125 11.62 7.43 -2.69
C ARG A 125 12.04 8.79 -3.24
N ASP A 126 13.23 8.88 -3.83
CA ASP A 126 13.75 10.13 -4.37
C ASP A 126 12.84 10.69 -5.47
N ALA A 127 12.31 9.82 -6.34
CA ALA A 127 11.37 10.24 -7.38
C ALA A 127 9.99 10.63 -6.82
N ALA A 128 9.55 10.08 -5.69
CA ALA A 128 8.30 10.49 -5.05
C ALA A 128 8.36 11.93 -4.52
N GLU A 129 9.54 12.41 -4.12
CA GLU A 129 9.78 13.79 -3.68
C GLU A 129 9.82 14.81 -4.85
N LEU A 130 9.75 14.34 -6.10
CA LEU A 130 9.69 15.19 -7.30
C LEU A 130 8.24 15.45 -7.78
N ILE A 131 7.26 14.98 -7.01
CA ILE A 131 5.81 15.13 -7.28
C ILE A 131 5.23 16.22 -6.36
#